data_AF-A0A5C6FK55-F1
#
_entry.id   AF-A0A5C6FK55-F1
#
_cell.length_a   1.000
_cell.length_b   1.000
_cell.length_c   1.000
_cell.angle_alpha   90.00
_cell.angle_beta   90.00
_cell.angle_gamma   90.00
#
_symmetry.space_group_name_H-M   'P 1'
#
loop_
_entity.id
_entity.type
_entity.pdbx_description
1 polymer ?
#
loop_
_entity_poly.entity_id
_entity_poly.type
_entity_poly.pdbx_seq_one_letter_code
_entity_poly.pdbx_strand_id
1 'polypeptide(L)'
;MTFPTQQTRLHPCVAGPTAGRPDGPPNELLIVEGQSASKSVLALRDATFQAVLPMQGKPLNAAKASAKAVRSNPLYCSLAEAIGAGWGNDFQVERVRFQRIVLLFDPDADGIHCGVLVTLFFDRWMPGLVESGRVVVARVPLFEITAGDANDVGYALDEMDLADQLESLRQSGHHPRHRRFRGLAGLPTNVLRRTGVVPETRICQRIGPRDVVAMKSIFLAGQSR
;
A
#
# COMPACT_ATOMS: atom_id res chain seq x y z
N MET A 1 -3.08 -23.07 16.32
CA MET A 1 -4.26 -23.18 15.43
C MET A 1 -3.90 -22.49 14.13
N THR A 2 -3.70 -23.25 13.05
CA THR A 2 -3.39 -22.69 11.73
C THR A 2 -4.70 -22.33 11.07
N PHE A 3 -5.06 -21.04 11.09
CA PHE A 3 -6.22 -20.58 10.33
C PHE A 3 -5.98 -20.89 8.85
N PRO A 4 -6.96 -21.46 8.13
CA PRO A 4 -6.81 -21.70 6.70
C PRO A 4 -6.55 -20.35 6.03
N THR A 5 -5.35 -20.19 5.48
CA THR A 5 -4.96 -18.98 4.77
C THR A 5 -5.79 -18.97 3.49
N GLN A 6 -6.87 -18.20 3.47
CA GLN A 6 -7.69 -18.06 2.29
C GLN A 6 -6.80 -17.47 1.19
N GLN A 7 -6.62 -18.22 0.10
CA GLN A 7 -5.67 -17.88 -0.97
C GLN A 7 -5.88 -16.44 -1.44
N THR A 8 -4.83 -15.63 -1.37
CA THR A 8 -4.80 -14.27 -1.92
C THR A 8 -5.20 -14.32 -3.39
N ARG A 9 -6.40 -13.84 -3.70
CA ARG A 9 -6.95 -13.83 -5.06
C ARG A 9 -7.02 -12.40 -5.57
N LEU A 10 -6.52 -12.17 -6.78
CA LEU A 10 -6.69 -10.90 -7.47
C LEU A 10 -8.16 -10.65 -7.77
N HIS A 11 -8.64 -9.46 -7.44
CA HIS A 11 -9.90 -8.91 -7.94
C HIS A 11 -9.58 -8.00 -9.14
N PRO A 12 -9.78 -8.45 -10.38
CA PRO A 12 -9.32 -7.73 -11.57
C PRO A 12 -10.15 -6.46 -11.83
N CYS A 13 -9.58 -5.53 -12.59
CA CYS A 13 -10.30 -4.43 -13.23
C CYS A 13 -10.80 -4.83 -14.63
N VAL A 14 -11.80 -4.11 -15.16
CA VAL A 14 -12.46 -4.42 -16.44
C VAL A 14 -11.59 -4.05 -17.64
N ALA A 15 -10.85 -2.94 -17.59
CA ALA A 15 -10.07 -2.44 -18.72
C ALA A 15 -8.95 -3.39 -19.21
N GLY A 16 -8.63 -4.44 -18.46
CA GLY A 16 -7.51 -5.33 -18.79
C GLY A 16 -6.16 -4.59 -18.80
N PRO A 17 -5.06 -5.30 -19.05
CA PRO A 17 -3.70 -4.79 -18.82
C PRO A 17 -3.19 -3.75 -19.84
N THR A 18 -3.92 -3.50 -20.93
CA THR A 18 -3.45 -2.67 -22.05
C THR A 18 -4.46 -1.66 -22.58
N ALA A 19 -5.70 -1.62 -22.09
CA ALA A 19 -6.61 -0.53 -22.48
C ALA A 19 -6.37 0.70 -21.60
N GLY A 20 -5.24 1.37 -21.82
CA GLY A 20 -5.15 2.78 -21.50
C GLY A 20 -6.21 3.49 -22.33
N ARG A 21 -7.29 3.96 -21.69
CA ARG A 21 -8.18 4.92 -22.34
C ARG A 21 -7.34 6.17 -22.65
N PRO A 22 -7.38 6.71 -23.88
CA PRO A 22 -6.65 7.94 -24.21
C PRO A 22 -6.92 9.08 -23.22
N ASP A 23 -8.14 9.09 -22.64
CA ASP A 23 -8.64 10.13 -21.74
C ASP A 23 -9.00 9.62 -20.32
N GLY A 24 -8.57 8.40 -19.95
CA GLY A 24 -8.94 7.77 -18.66
C GLY A 24 -7.78 7.63 -17.68
N PRO A 25 -8.05 7.45 -16.37
CA PRO A 25 -7.01 7.24 -15.38
C PRO A 25 -6.21 5.95 -15.70
N PRO A 26 -4.89 5.92 -15.41
CA PRO A 26 -4.07 4.73 -15.61
C PRO A 26 -4.61 3.54 -14.82
N ASN A 27 -4.39 2.31 -15.32
CA ASN A 27 -4.76 1.11 -14.58
C ASN A 27 -3.88 0.98 -13.33
N GLU A 28 -4.52 0.65 -12.21
CA GLU A 28 -3.87 0.58 -10.90
C GLU A 28 -4.09 -0.77 -10.23
N LEU A 29 -3.07 -1.26 -9.54
CA LEU A 29 -3.17 -2.40 -8.64
C LEU A 29 -3.05 -1.90 -7.19
N LEU A 30 -4.11 -2.04 -6.41
CA LEU A 30 -4.13 -1.79 -4.97
C LEU A 30 -3.77 -3.08 -4.25
N ILE A 31 -2.60 -3.13 -3.61
CA ILE A 31 -2.20 -4.22 -2.72
C ILE A 31 -2.60 -3.80 -1.31
N VAL A 32 -3.57 -4.49 -0.72
CA VAL A 32 -4.24 -4.04 0.50
C VAL A 32 -3.94 -5.00 1.64
N GLU A 33 -3.53 -4.46 2.80
CA GLU A 33 -3.30 -5.26 4.00
C GLU A 33 -4.62 -5.64 4.67
N GLY A 34 -4.78 -6.93 4.97
CA GLY A 34 -5.90 -7.45 5.76
C GLY A 34 -7.18 -7.67 4.96
N GLN A 35 -7.91 -8.74 5.30
CA GLN A 35 -9.16 -9.09 4.62
C GLN A 35 -10.26 -8.04 4.82
N SER A 36 -10.36 -7.46 6.02
CA SER A 36 -11.40 -6.48 6.36
C SER A 36 -11.25 -5.21 5.53
N ALA A 37 -10.05 -4.62 5.54
CA ALA A 37 -9.77 -3.43 4.74
C ALA A 37 -9.91 -3.72 3.23
N SER A 38 -9.46 -4.89 2.76
CA SER A 38 -9.61 -5.30 1.36
C SER A 38 -11.07 -5.34 0.90
N LYS A 39 -12.01 -5.79 1.74
CA LYS A 39 -13.45 -5.78 1.42
C LYS A 39 -13.98 -4.35 1.28
N SER A 40 -13.59 -3.45 2.19
CA SER A 40 -13.97 -2.04 2.12
C SER A 40 -13.41 -1.36 0.88
N VAL A 41 -12.14 -1.60 0.54
CA VAL A 41 -11.51 -1.08 -0.68
C VAL A 41 -12.18 -1.64 -1.93
N LEU A 42 -12.51 -2.93 -1.95
CA LEU A 42 -13.20 -3.56 -3.08
C LEU A 42 -14.56 -2.94 -3.36
N ALA A 43 -15.28 -2.51 -2.31
CA ALA A 43 -16.57 -1.83 -2.45
C ALA A 43 -16.43 -0.36 -2.90
N LEU A 44 -15.28 0.26 -2.65
CA LEU A 44 -15.03 1.68 -2.93
C LEU A 44 -14.32 1.94 -4.26
N ARG A 45 -13.62 0.92 -4.79
CA ARG A 45 -12.81 1.05 -6.01
C ARG A 45 -13.66 1.38 -7.23
N ASP A 46 -13.05 2.03 -8.20
CA ASP A 46 -13.56 2.00 -9.56
C ASP A 46 -13.07 0.72 -10.26
N ALA A 47 -13.96 -0.27 -10.41
CA ALA A 47 -13.63 -1.55 -11.02
C ALA A 47 -13.23 -1.44 -12.51
N THR A 48 -13.45 -0.29 -13.15
CA THR A 48 -13.01 -0.05 -14.54
C THR A 48 -11.50 -0.13 -14.64
N PHE A 49 -10.76 0.50 -13.73
CA PHE A 49 -9.30 0.66 -13.82
C PHE A 49 -8.51 0.23 -12.57
N GLN A 50 -9.18 0.04 -11.43
CA GLN A 50 -8.50 -0.35 -10.18
C GLN A 50 -8.70 -1.83 -9.90
N ALA A 51 -7.63 -2.62 -9.89
CA ALA A 51 -7.60 -3.99 -9.39
C ALA A 51 -7.22 -4.00 -7.90
N VAL A 52 -7.67 -5.02 -7.16
CA VAL A 52 -7.36 -5.17 -5.72
C VAL A 52 -6.75 -6.54 -5.46
N LEU A 53 -5.60 -6.57 -4.79
CA LEU A 53 -4.96 -7.79 -4.31
C LEU A 53 -4.90 -7.79 -2.77
N PRO A 54 -5.75 -8.59 -2.10
CA PRO A 54 -5.75 -8.73 -0.66
C PRO A 54 -4.51 -9.48 -0.16
N MET A 55 -3.74 -8.85 0.73
CA MET A 55 -2.62 -9.49 1.41
C MET A 55 -3.01 -9.91 2.83
N GLN A 56 -2.57 -11.10 3.24
CA GLN A 56 -2.80 -11.63 4.57
C GLN A 56 -1.51 -12.13 5.19
N GLY A 57 -1.33 -11.81 6.47
CA GLY A 57 -0.15 -12.18 7.22
C GLY A 57 1.09 -11.41 6.79
N LYS A 58 2.17 -11.62 7.54
CA LYS A 58 3.45 -10.99 7.30
C LYS A 58 4.15 -11.67 6.12
N PRO A 59 4.55 -10.94 5.07
CA PRO A 59 5.30 -11.52 3.96
C PRO A 59 6.57 -12.20 4.44
N LEU A 60 6.97 -13.29 3.78
CA LEU A 60 8.30 -13.88 3.99
C LEU A 60 9.35 -12.87 3.54
N ASN A 61 10.46 -12.67 4.27
CA ASN A 61 11.51 -11.78 3.79
C ASN A 61 12.20 -12.34 2.53
N ALA A 62 11.69 -11.94 1.37
CA ALA A 62 12.14 -12.43 0.07
C ALA A 62 13.54 -11.94 -0.30
N ALA A 63 14.07 -10.92 0.36
CA ALA A 63 15.44 -10.47 0.16
C ALA A 63 16.47 -11.43 0.76
N LYS A 64 16.11 -12.15 1.83
CA LYS A 64 16.98 -13.14 2.50
C LYS A 64 16.64 -14.59 2.16
N ALA A 65 15.37 -14.88 1.93
CA ALA A 65 14.91 -16.24 1.70
C ALA A 65 15.57 -16.86 0.45
N SER A 66 15.68 -18.20 0.46
CA SER A 66 16.16 -18.97 -0.68
C SER A 66 15.19 -18.86 -1.86
N ALA A 67 15.72 -19.02 -3.08
CA ALA A 67 14.91 -18.95 -4.28
C ALA A 67 13.75 -19.97 -4.27
N LYS A 68 14.00 -21.17 -3.72
CA LYS A 68 12.98 -22.21 -3.56
C LYS A 68 11.84 -21.75 -2.66
N ALA A 69 12.15 -21.16 -1.51
CA ALA A 69 11.14 -20.71 -0.55
C ALA A 69 10.28 -19.57 -1.10
N VAL A 70 10.88 -18.63 -1.84
CA VAL A 70 10.14 -17.53 -2.47
C VAL A 70 9.23 -18.04 -3.59
N ARG A 71 9.73 -18.93 -4.47
CA ARG A 71 8.95 -19.50 -5.57
C ARG A 71 7.80 -20.40 -5.12
N SER A 72 7.91 -21.02 -3.95
CA SER A 72 6.81 -21.81 -3.37
C SER A 72 5.86 -21.00 -2.51
N ASN A 73 6.09 -19.68 -2.34
CA ASN A 73 5.27 -18.86 -1.46
C ASN A 73 4.01 -18.37 -2.20
N PRO A 74 2.79 -18.73 -1.73
CA PRO A 74 1.55 -18.38 -2.42
C PRO A 74 1.33 -16.87 -2.59
N LEU A 75 1.77 -16.04 -1.63
CA LEU A 75 1.65 -14.59 -1.71
C LEU A 75 2.46 -14.04 -2.88
N TYR A 76 3.71 -14.48 -3.03
CA TYR A 76 4.59 -14.00 -4.09
C TYR A 76 4.18 -14.52 -5.47
N CYS A 77 3.69 -15.76 -5.56
CA CYS A 77 3.08 -16.25 -6.79
C CYS A 77 1.87 -15.39 -7.18
N SER A 78 0.98 -15.07 -6.24
CA SER A 78 -0.19 -14.24 -6.49
C SER A 78 0.18 -12.80 -6.89
N LEU A 79 1.23 -12.23 -6.29
CA LEU A 79 1.78 -10.93 -6.67
C LEU A 79 2.33 -10.94 -8.09
N ALA A 80 3.15 -11.95 -8.43
CA ALA A 80 3.72 -12.10 -9.78
C ALA A 80 2.63 -12.31 -10.84
N GLU A 81 1.64 -13.16 -10.55
CA GLU A 81 0.47 -13.38 -11.41
C GLU A 81 -0.36 -12.11 -11.61
N ALA A 82 -0.55 -11.31 -10.55
CA ALA A 82 -1.26 -10.05 -10.64
C ALA A 82 -0.51 -9.06 -11.52
N ILE A 83 0.78 -8.84 -11.26
CA ILE A 83 1.65 -7.93 -12.01
C ILE A 83 1.76 -8.33 -13.48
N GLY A 84 1.80 -9.64 -13.76
CA GLY A 84 1.62 -10.19 -15.10
C GLY A 84 2.79 -10.06 -16.06
N ALA A 85 3.98 -9.77 -15.52
CA ALA A 85 5.19 -9.48 -16.28
C ALA A 85 6.28 -10.56 -16.13
N GLY A 86 5.96 -11.71 -15.53
CA GLY A 86 6.95 -12.67 -15.05
C GLY A 86 7.56 -12.22 -13.72
N TRP A 87 8.64 -12.90 -13.29
CA TRP A 87 9.46 -12.58 -12.12
C TRP A 87 10.77 -13.39 -12.16
N GLY A 88 11.81 -12.91 -11.50
CA GLY A 88 13.16 -13.45 -11.61
C GLY A 88 13.76 -13.22 -12.99
N ASN A 89 14.30 -14.26 -13.61
CA ASN A 89 14.97 -14.17 -14.91
C ASN A 89 14.00 -13.89 -16.07
N ASP A 90 12.71 -14.19 -15.91
CA ASP A 90 11.69 -14.02 -16.94
C ASP A 90 10.95 -12.68 -16.85
N PHE A 91 11.36 -11.80 -15.93
CA PHE A 91 10.69 -10.52 -15.70
C PHE A 91 10.92 -9.54 -16.85
N GLN A 92 9.85 -8.91 -17.33
CA GLN A 92 9.88 -7.88 -18.37
C GLN A 92 9.05 -6.66 -17.94
N VAL A 93 9.70 -5.57 -17.55
CA VAL A 93 9.05 -4.38 -16.98
C VAL A 93 8.03 -3.74 -17.93
N GLU A 94 8.24 -3.89 -19.24
CA GLU A 94 7.36 -3.37 -20.30
C GLU A 94 6.00 -4.09 -20.32
N ARG A 95 5.95 -5.34 -19.81
CA ARG A 95 4.73 -6.16 -19.76
C ARG A 95 3.91 -5.96 -18.49
N VAL A 96 4.35 -5.09 -17.58
CA VAL A 96 3.64 -4.80 -16.34
C VAL A 96 2.26 -4.23 -16.66
N ARG A 97 1.23 -4.95 -16.20
CA ARG A 97 -0.19 -4.69 -16.49
C ARG A 97 -0.72 -3.35 -15.97
N PHE A 98 -0.04 -2.77 -14.99
CA PHE A 98 -0.50 -1.60 -14.26
C PHE A 98 0.52 -0.48 -14.36
N GLN A 99 0.07 0.73 -14.67
CA GLN A 99 0.93 1.91 -14.67
C GLN A 99 1.18 2.42 -13.24
N ARG A 100 0.34 2.01 -12.28
CA ARG A 100 0.56 2.26 -10.85
C ARG A 100 0.31 1.00 -10.02
N ILE A 101 1.21 0.74 -9.08
CA ILE A 101 1.08 -0.29 -8.05
C ILE A 101 1.06 0.44 -6.72
N VAL A 102 -0.09 0.44 -6.06
CA VAL A 102 -0.37 1.17 -4.82
C VAL A 102 -0.30 0.20 -3.65
N LEU A 103 0.67 0.39 -2.75
CA LEU A 103 0.72 -0.28 -1.46
C LEU A 103 -0.18 0.49 -0.49
N LEU A 104 -1.28 -0.13 -0.07
CA LEU A 104 -2.25 0.42 0.85
C LEU A 104 -2.27 -0.43 2.13
N PHE A 105 -1.34 -0.13 3.02
CA PHE A 105 -1.09 -0.87 4.27
C PHE A 105 -1.39 0.00 5.49
N ASP A 106 -1.48 -0.63 6.66
CA ASP A 106 -1.75 0.09 7.90
C ASP A 106 -0.62 1.10 8.20
N PRO A 107 -0.93 2.29 8.73
CA PRO A 107 0.07 3.32 9.03
C PRO A 107 0.90 3.01 10.28
N ASP A 108 0.79 1.79 10.83
CA ASP A 108 1.56 1.35 11.99
C ASP A 108 2.86 0.62 11.60
N ALA A 109 3.63 0.21 12.61
CA ALA A 109 4.93 -0.43 12.38
C ALA A 109 4.82 -1.76 11.61
N ASP A 110 3.72 -2.51 11.78
CA ASP A 110 3.54 -3.79 11.12
C ASP A 110 3.17 -3.61 9.65
N GLY A 111 2.28 -2.66 9.33
CA GLY A 111 1.94 -2.32 7.95
C GLY A 111 3.13 -1.71 7.20
N ILE A 112 3.92 -0.86 7.85
CA ILE A 112 5.19 -0.35 7.30
C ILE A 112 6.15 -1.52 7.02
N HIS A 113 6.30 -2.47 7.95
CA HIS A 113 7.14 -3.65 7.77
C HIS A 113 6.67 -4.47 6.55
N CYS A 114 5.37 -4.76 6.45
CA CYS A 114 4.75 -5.42 5.31
C CYS A 114 5.07 -4.70 3.99
N GLY A 115 4.98 -3.37 3.98
CA GLY A 115 5.34 -2.47 2.87
C GLY A 115 6.76 -2.67 2.38
N VAL A 116 7.69 -2.67 3.32
CA VAL A 116 9.11 -2.88 3.02
C VAL A 116 9.35 -4.27 2.44
N LEU A 117 8.78 -5.33 3.02
CA LEU A 117 9.01 -6.69 2.52
C LEU A 117 8.48 -6.91 1.10
N VAL A 118 7.30 -6.37 0.78
CA VAL A 118 6.75 -6.40 -0.59
C VAL A 118 7.62 -5.59 -1.54
N THR A 119 8.11 -4.42 -1.11
CA THR A 119 9.00 -3.58 -1.92
C THR A 119 10.34 -4.28 -2.19
N LEU A 120 10.92 -4.92 -1.18
CA LEU A 120 12.17 -5.69 -1.34
C LEU A 120 11.98 -6.94 -2.22
N PHE A 121 10.78 -7.53 -2.22
CA PHE A 121 10.43 -8.55 -3.18
C PHE A 121 10.43 -8.00 -4.61
N PHE A 122 9.80 -6.85 -4.86
CA PHE A 122 9.81 -6.20 -6.18
C PHE A 122 11.23 -5.86 -6.64
N ASP A 123 12.07 -5.29 -5.78
CA ASP A 123 13.45 -4.99 -6.12
C ASP A 123 14.26 -6.25 -6.50
N ARG A 124 14.15 -7.33 -5.72
CA ARG A 124 14.96 -8.54 -5.96
C ARG A 124 14.43 -9.41 -7.11
N TRP A 125 13.12 -9.51 -7.27
CA TRP A 125 12.47 -10.46 -8.16
C TRP A 125 11.79 -9.81 -9.37
N MET A 126 11.72 -8.49 -9.43
CA MET A 126 11.12 -7.74 -10.54
C MET A 126 12.01 -6.53 -10.86
N PRO A 127 13.26 -6.77 -11.28
CA PRO A 127 14.25 -5.70 -11.48
C PRO A 127 13.74 -4.68 -12.49
N GLY A 128 13.85 -3.39 -12.17
CA GLY A 128 13.31 -2.30 -12.99
C GLY A 128 11.91 -1.84 -12.57
N LEU A 129 11.17 -2.63 -11.78
CA LEU A 129 9.80 -2.27 -11.39
C LEU A 129 9.77 -1.01 -10.50
N VAL A 130 10.65 -0.94 -9.50
CA VAL A 130 10.74 0.24 -8.63
C VAL A 130 11.35 1.42 -9.40
N GLU A 131 12.39 1.19 -10.19
CA GLU A 131 13.04 2.21 -11.02
C GLU A 131 12.06 2.85 -12.01
N SER A 132 11.09 2.09 -12.51
CA SER A 132 10.05 2.59 -13.43
C SER A 132 9.11 3.62 -12.81
N GLY A 133 9.16 3.82 -11.49
CA GLY A 133 8.35 4.81 -10.77
C GLY A 133 6.86 4.43 -10.64
N ARG A 134 6.51 3.17 -10.94
CA ARG A 134 5.14 2.63 -10.85
C ARG A 134 4.72 2.32 -9.41
N VAL A 135 5.66 2.02 -8.52
CA VAL A 135 5.37 1.63 -7.14
C VAL A 135 5.21 2.86 -6.25
N VAL A 136 4.06 2.95 -5.57
CA VAL A 136 3.73 4.03 -4.65
C VAL A 136 3.12 3.48 -3.36
N VAL A 137 3.27 4.21 -2.27
CA VAL A 137 2.59 3.94 -0.99
C VAL A 137 1.50 4.97 -0.80
N ALA A 138 0.27 4.52 -0.55
CA ALA A 138 -0.81 5.41 -0.12
C ALA A 138 -0.67 5.68 1.38
N ARG A 139 -0.73 6.96 1.76
CA ARG A 139 -0.67 7.41 3.16
C ARG A 139 -2.08 7.70 3.64
N VAL A 140 -2.53 6.93 4.62
CA VAL A 140 -3.82 7.13 5.30
C VAL A 140 -3.58 7.78 6.66
N PRO A 141 -4.57 8.54 7.19
CA PRO A 141 -4.40 9.20 8.47
C PRO A 141 -4.38 8.21 9.62
N LEU A 142 -3.55 8.50 10.60
CA LEU A 142 -3.47 7.79 11.87
C LEU A 142 -4.39 8.41 12.92
N PHE A 143 -4.70 9.70 12.77
CA PHE A 143 -5.56 10.44 13.69
C PHE A 143 -6.63 11.26 12.98
N GLU A 144 -7.76 11.40 13.66
CA GLU A 144 -8.78 12.41 13.40
C GLU A 144 -8.66 13.50 14.45
N ILE A 145 -8.75 14.75 14.01
CA ILE A 145 -8.73 15.93 14.88
C ILE A 145 -10.08 16.62 14.76
N THR A 146 -10.65 17.04 15.88
CA THR A 146 -11.90 17.80 15.93
C THR A 146 -11.66 19.05 16.74
N ALA A 147 -11.99 20.23 16.19
CA ALA A 147 -11.82 21.51 16.85
C ALA A 147 -13.05 22.39 16.63
N GLY A 148 -13.53 23.11 17.66
CA GLY A 148 -14.71 23.99 17.52
C GLY A 148 -16.03 23.23 17.36
N ASP A 149 -16.89 23.69 16.44
CA ASP A 149 -18.14 23.01 16.07
C ASP A 149 -17.85 21.71 15.29
N ALA A 150 -18.77 20.74 15.35
CA ALA A 150 -18.57 19.37 14.86
C ALA A 150 -18.17 19.20 13.37
N ASN A 151 -18.15 20.28 12.58
CA ASN A 151 -17.83 20.26 11.15
C ASN A 151 -16.34 20.47 10.81
N ASP A 152 -15.52 20.98 11.74
CA ASP A 152 -14.08 21.17 11.52
C ASP A 152 -13.30 19.90 11.90
N VAL A 153 -13.30 18.95 10.98
CA VAL A 153 -12.59 17.66 11.10
C VAL A 153 -11.30 17.69 10.30
N GLY A 154 -10.17 17.66 11.01
CA GLY A 154 -8.81 17.50 10.46
C GLY A 154 -8.33 16.06 10.53
N TYR A 155 -7.24 15.77 9.82
CA TYR A 155 -6.61 14.46 9.80
C TYR A 155 -5.09 14.60 9.87
N ALA A 156 -4.45 13.78 10.69
CA ALA A 156 -2.99 13.72 10.79
C ALA A 156 -2.46 12.34 10.40
N LEU A 157 -1.35 12.32 9.66
CA LEU A 157 -0.72 11.12 9.11
C LEU A 157 0.15 10.39 10.13
N ASP A 158 0.74 11.11 11.08
CA ASP A 158 1.61 10.58 12.13
C ASP A 158 1.57 11.45 13.40
N GLU A 159 2.38 11.12 14.40
CA GLU A 159 2.39 11.81 15.70
C GLU A 159 2.98 13.22 15.63
N MET A 160 3.92 13.45 14.70
CA MET A 160 4.52 14.77 14.49
C MET A 160 3.50 15.70 13.83
N ASP A 161 2.87 15.23 12.74
CA ASP A 161 1.78 15.95 12.07
C ASP A 161 0.61 16.24 13.03
N LEU A 162 0.28 15.30 13.92
CA LEU A 162 -0.70 15.53 14.98
C LEU A 162 -0.26 16.65 15.92
N ALA A 163 0.98 16.62 16.42
CA ALA A 163 1.48 17.62 17.35
C ALA A 163 1.43 19.03 16.74
N ASP A 164 1.91 19.17 15.51
CA ASP A 164 1.95 20.43 14.77
C ASP A 164 0.53 20.99 14.53
N GLN A 165 -0.41 20.15 14.09
CA GLN A 165 -1.80 20.56 13.88
C GLN A 165 -2.50 20.95 15.19
N LEU A 166 -2.27 20.21 16.28
CA LEU A 166 -2.84 20.54 17.59
C LEU A 166 -2.29 21.85 18.13
N GLU A 167 -1.00 22.13 17.94
CA GLU A 167 -0.38 23.39 18.34
C GLU A 167 -0.97 24.56 17.55
N SER A 168 -1.03 24.45 16.22
CA SER A 168 -1.58 25.48 15.34
C SER A 168 -3.04 25.83 15.69
N LEU A 169 -3.87 24.82 15.96
CA LEU A 169 -5.26 25.01 16.37
C LEU A 169 -5.38 25.69 17.74
N ARG A 170 -4.51 25.35 18.71
CA ARG A 170 -4.48 26.00 20.03
C ARG A 170 -4.04 27.46 19.94
N GLN A 171 -3.05 27.76 19.11
CA GLN A 171 -2.60 29.13 18.85
C GLN A 171 -3.71 29.98 18.22
N SER A 172 -4.59 29.35 17.43
CA SER A 172 -5.77 29.98 16.82
C SER A 172 -6.97 30.08 17.78
N GLY A 173 -6.81 29.74 19.06
CA GLY A 173 -7.86 29.85 20.08
C GLY A 173 -8.84 28.68 20.14
N HIS A 174 -8.60 27.60 19.38
CA HIS A 174 -9.45 26.40 19.44
C HIS A 174 -9.01 25.43 20.54
N HIS A 175 -9.92 24.54 20.94
CA HIS A 175 -9.65 23.46 21.89
C HIS A 175 -9.75 22.09 21.20
N PRO A 176 -8.74 21.70 20.40
CA PRO A 176 -8.80 20.49 19.61
C PRO A 176 -8.77 19.23 20.46
N ARG A 177 -9.56 18.24 20.07
CA ARG A 177 -9.49 16.85 20.53
C ARG A 177 -9.02 15.98 19.37
N HIS A 178 -8.43 14.82 19.69
CA HIS A 178 -8.05 13.86 18.67
C HIS A 178 -8.46 12.43 19.03
N ARG A 179 -8.59 11.61 18.01
CA ARG A 179 -8.85 10.17 18.12
C ARG A 179 -7.89 9.42 17.18
N ARG A 180 -7.29 8.35 17.68
CA ARG A 180 -6.43 7.46 16.89
C ARG A 180 -7.27 6.38 16.19
N PHE A 181 -6.98 6.13 14.91
CA PHE A 181 -7.55 5.00 14.17
C PHE A 181 -6.80 3.69 14.45
N ARG A 182 -7.49 2.55 14.34
CA ARG A 182 -6.93 1.21 14.57
C ARG A 182 -6.38 0.54 13.30
N GLY A 183 -5.92 1.34 12.34
CA GLY A 183 -5.58 0.89 10.98
C GLY A 183 -6.70 1.14 9.96
N LEU A 184 -6.51 0.64 8.74
CA LEU A 184 -7.35 0.86 7.56
C LEU A 184 -8.80 0.46 7.79
N ALA A 185 -9.05 -0.67 8.47
CA ALA A 185 -10.39 -1.14 8.76
C ALA A 185 -11.13 -0.27 9.80
N GLY A 186 -10.39 0.54 10.57
CA GLY A 186 -10.96 1.49 11.53
C GLY A 186 -11.29 2.85 10.94
N LEU A 187 -10.95 3.10 9.67
CA LEU A 187 -11.22 4.37 9.01
C LEU A 187 -12.70 4.47 8.60
N PRO A 188 -13.33 5.63 8.81
CA PRO A 188 -14.63 5.92 8.21
C PRO A 188 -14.59 5.77 6.68
N THR A 189 -15.68 5.29 6.09
CA THR A 189 -15.76 4.97 4.65
C THR A 189 -15.38 6.15 3.75
N ASN A 190 -15.82 7.37 4.07
CA ASN A 190 -15.48 8.58 3.33
C ASN A 190 -13.99 8.92 3.42
N VAL A 191 -13.34 8.65 4.56
CA VAL A 191 -11.91 8.87 4.76
C VAL A 191 -11.13 7.86 3.94
N LEU A 192 -11.39 6.55 4.12
CA LEU A 192 -10.73 5.49 3.35
C LEU A 192 -10.89 5.70 1.84
N ARG A 193 -12.08 6.11 1.38
CA ARG A 193 -12.34 6.45 -0.02
C ARG A 193 -11.40 7.56 -0.49
N ARG A 194 -11.35 8.69 0.23
CA ARG A 194 -10.56 9.86 -0.19
C ARG A 194 -9.06 9.65 -0.05
N THR A 195 -8.60 9.00 1.02
CA THR A 195 -7.16 8.92 1.35
C THR A 195 -6.50 7.65 0.85
N GLY A 196 -7.26 6.58 0.62
CA GLY A 196 -6.73 5.27 0.20
C GLY A 196 -7.06 4.88 -1.23
N VAL A 197 -8.26 5.22 -1.72
CA VAL A 197 -8.81 4.62 -2.95
C VAL A 197 -8.82 5.59 -4.14
N VAL A 198 -9.42 6.77 -3.97
CA VAL A 198 -9.65 7.76 -5.04
C VAL A 198 -8.32 8.41 -5.46
N PRO A 199 -7.85 8.22 -6.72
CA PRO A 199 -6.54 8.70 -7.18
C PRO A 199 -6.34 10.20 -7.04
N GLU A 200 -7.40 11.00 -7.23
CA GLU A 200 -7.36 12.45 -7.26
C GLU A 200 -7.15 13.07 -5.87
N THR A 201 -7.58 12.38 -4.81
CA THR A 201 -7.57 12.92 -3.45
C THR A 201 -6.60 12.22 -2.51
N ARG A 202 -6.13 11.02 -2.86
CA ARG A 202 -5.22 10.25 -1.99
C ARG A 202 -3.81 10.82 -2.02
N ILE A 203 -3.15 10.74 -0.86
CA ILE A 203 -1.75 11.14 -0.73
C ILE A 203 -0.90 9.90 -1.03
N CYS A 204 -0.08 9.97 -2.07
CA CYS A 204 0.83 8.89 -2.44
C CYS A 204 2.28 9.36 -2.44
N GLN A 205 3.15 8.53 -1.88
CA GLN A 205 4.59 8.68 -1.98
C GLN A 205 5.13 7.65 -2.97
N ARG A 206 5.90 8.09 -3.98
CA ARG A 206 6.59 7.18 -4.88
C ARG A 206 7.77 6.54 -4.17
N ILE A 207 7.93 5.22 -4.33
CA ILE A 207 9.12 4.50 -3.91
C ILE A 207 10.13 4.55 -5.06
N GLY A 208 11.34 5.01 -4.78
CA GLY A 208 12.45 5.02 -5.71
C GLY A 208 13.65 4.20 -5.23
N PRO A 209 14.72 4.13 -6.04
CA PRO A 209 15.92 3.35 -5.72
C PRO A 209 16.60 3.76 -4.41
N ARG A 210 16.55 5.06 -4.06
CA ARG A 210 17.10 5.56 -2.78
C ARG A 210 16.37 4.98 -1.58
N ASP A 211 15.04 4.88 -1.66
CA ASP A 211 14.22 4.30 -0.59
C ASP A 211 14.55 2.82 -0.42
N VAL A 212 14.72 2.08 -1.53
CA VAL A 212 15.11 0.67 -1.50
C VAL A 212 16.47 0.46 -0.85
N VAL A 213 17.45 1.32 -1.13
CA VAL A 213 18.77 1.26 -0.47
C VAL A 213 18.63 1.45 1.04
N ALA A 214 17.82 2.42 1.49
CA ALA A 214 17.56 2.65 2.91
C ALA A 214 16.80 1.47 3.55
N MET A 215 15.81 0.90 2.86
CA MET A 215 15.11 -0.30 3.32
C MET A 215 16.05 -1.49 3.47
N LYS A 216 16.94 -1.72 2.49
CA LYS A 216 17.95 -2.78 2.54
C LYS A 216 18.91 -2.58 3.70
N SER A 217 19.40 -1.37 3.96
CA SER A 217 20.33 -1.13 5.08
C SER A 217 19.67 -1.47 6.41
N ILE A 218 18.41 -1.11 6.62
CA ILE A 218 17.70 -1.41 7.88
C ILE A 218 17.39 -2.91 8.00
N PHE A 219 16.89 -3.55 6.93
CA PHE A 219 16.37 -4.93 7.00
C PHE A 219 17.42 -6.01 6.75
N LEU A 220 18.55 -5.66 6.14
CA LEU A 220 19.64 -6.60 5.81
C LEU A 220 20.87 -6.42 6.70
N ALA A 221 21.15 -5.23 7.25
CA ALA A 221 22.39 -5.01 8.03
C ALA A 221 22.44 -5.74 9.39
N GLY A 222 21.31 -6.28 9.88
CA GLY A 222 21.24 -6.90 11.20
C GLY A 222 21.68 -8.37 11.33
N GLN A 223 22.17 -9.05 10.28
CA GLN A 223 22.46 -10.49 10.36
C GLN A 223 23.69 -10.94 9.55
N SER A 224 24.82 -10.28 9.78
CA SER A 224 26.13 -10.90 9.59
C SER A 224 26.56 -11.53 10.92
N ARG A 225 26.02 -12.70 11.25
CA ARG A 225 26.58 -13.65 12.21
C ARG A 225 26.23 -15.07 11.79
#